data_AF-A0A818LEC6-F1
#
_entry.id   AF-A0A818LEC6-F1
#
_cell.length_a   1.000
_cell.length_b   1.000
_cell.length_c   1.000
_cell.angle_alpha   90.00
_cell.angle_beta   90.00
_cell.angle_gamma   90.00
#
_symmetry.space_group_name_H-M   'P 1'
#
loop_
_entity.id
_entity.type
_entity.pdbx_description
1 polymer ?
#
loop_
_entity_poly.entity_id
_entity_poly.type
_entity_poly.pdbx_seq_one_letter_code
_entity_poly.pdbx_strand_id
1 'polypeptide(L)' 'MILDKNGLYIDDTSSSLRFSVLNQATLDGGIAHLNAYGYAVFSDVMGLNKVEESKELLWQFLESMPAPYNRIRRNQPYT' A
#
# COMPACT_ATOMS: atom_id res chain seq x y z
N MET A 1 8.03 7.89 -13.21
CA MET A 1 9.10 8.18 -12.24
C MET A 1 8.64 9.28 -11.29
N ILE A 2 8.61 9.00 -10.00
CA ILE A 2 8.24 9.94 -8.93
C ILE A 2 9.48 10.21 -8.09
N LEU A 3 9.71 11.46 -7.70
CA LEU A 3 10.75 11.80 -6.73
C LEU A 3 10.19 11.57 -5.32
N ASP A 4 10.88 10.78 -4.50
CA ASP A 4 10.55 10.72 -3.07
C ASP A 4 11.05 11.99 -2.34
N LYS A 5 10.63 12.14 -1.07
CA LYS A 5 11.03 13.27 -0.21
C LYS A 5 12.54 13.37 0.07
N ASN A 6 13.30 12.32 -0.26
CA ASN A 6 14.75 12.24 -0.11
C ASN A 6 15.48 12.44 -1.46
N GLY A 7 14.76 12.74 -2.54
CA GLY A 7 15.35 12.95 -3.87
C GLY A 7 15.66 11.66 -4.63
N LEU A 8 15.16 10.50 -4.18
CA LEU A 8 15.31 9.23 -4.88
C LEU A 8 14.28 9.12 -6.01
N TYR A 9 14.75 8.79 -7.21
CA TYR A 9 13.88 8.48 -8.34
C TYR A 9 13.25 7.10 -8.15
N ILE A 10 11.96 7.07 -7.84
CA ILE A 10 11.15 5.85 -7.83
C ILE A 10 10.58 5.67 -9.23
N ASP A 11 11.04 4.65 -9.93
CA ASP A 11 10.41 4.22 -11.17
C ASP A 11 9.13 3.43 -10.84
N ASP A 12 7.99 4.07 -11.06
CA ASP A 12 6.64 3.50 -10.92
C ASP A 12 6.19 2.70 -12.15
N THR A 13 7.03 2.62 -13.18
CA THR A 13 6.73 1.91 -14.45
C THR A 13 7.45 0.58 -14.61
N SER A 14 8.60 0.37 -13.95
CA SER A 14 9.21 -0.96 -13.85
C SER A 14 8.40 -1.86 -12.92
N SER A 15 8.30 -3.14 -13.25
CA SER A 15 7.76 -4.14 -12.31
C SER A 15 8.65 -4.16 -11.09
N SER A 16 8.29 -3.41 -10.04
CA SER A 16 9.07 -3.35 -8.81
C SER A 16 9.26 -4.78 -8.29
N LEU A 17 10.49 -5.12 -7.90
CA LEU A 17 10.79 -6.44 -7.37
C LEU A 17 9.90 -6.68 -6.13
N ARG A 18 9.09 -7.75 -6.17
CA ARG A 18 8.15 -8.10 -5.10
C ARG A 18 8.68 -9.26 -4.29
N PHE A 19 8.57 -9.13 -2.97
CA PHE A 19 9.03 -10.12 -2.02
C PHE A 19 7.85 -10.67 -1.22
N SER A 20 7.49 -11.93 -1.45
CA SER A 20 6.43 -12.59 -0.66
C SER A 20 6.91 -12.83 0.77
N VAL A 21 6.06 -12.49 1.75
CA VAL A 21 6.36 -12.75 3.17
C VAL A 21 6.09 -14.20 3.59
N LEU A 22 5.47 -15.01 2.73
CA LEU A 22 5.17 -16.41 3.02
C LEU A 22 6.40 -17.32 2.95
N ASN A 23 7.51 -16.82 2.39
CA ASN A 23 8.76 -17.54 2.25
C ASN A 23 9.89 -16.76 2.94
N GLN A 24 10.57 -17.40 3.90
CA GLN A 24 11.62 -16.75 4.69
C GLN A 24 12.76 -16.21 3.81
N ALA A 25 13.23 -16.97 2.81
CA ALA A 25 14.33 -16.54 1.95
C ALA A 25 13.94 -15.33 1.10
N THR A 26 12.69 -15.29 0.62
CA THR A 26 12.16 -14.13 -0.12
C THR A 26 12.00 -12.92 0.79
N LEU A 27 11.52 -13.09 2.02
CA LEU A 27 11.43 -12.04 3.04
C LEU A 27 12.81 -11.45 3.35
N ASP A 28 13.81 -12.31 3.61
CA ASP A 28 15.18 -11.88 3.88
C ASP A 28 15.78 -11.09 2.72
N GLY A 29 15.52 -11.52 1.48
CA GLY A 29 15.90 -10.79 0.27
C GLY A 29 15.24 -9.41 0.18
N GLY A 30 13.97 -9.31 0.57
CA GLY A 30 13.25 -8.03 0.63
C GLY A 30 13.78 -7.08 1.71
N ILE A 31 14.16 -7.62 2.88
CA ILE A 31 14.80 -6.84 3.95
C ILE A 31 16.18 -6.34 3.50
N ALA A 32 16.97 -7.19 2.83
CA ALA A 32 18.26 -6.77 2.28
C ALA A 32 18.08 -5.67 1.22
N HIS A 33 17.09 -5.79 0.35
CA HIS A 33 16.74 -4.77 -0.64
C HIS A 33 16.32 -3.45 0.03
N LEU A 34 15.47 -3.51 1.06
CA LEU A 34 15.06 -2.35 1.85
C LEU A 34 16.28 -1.64 2.46
N ASN A 35 17.22 -2.38 3.05
CA ASN A 35 18.42 -1.81 3.67
C ASN A 35 19.35 -1.16 2.64
N ALA A 36 19.42 -1.68 1.42
CA ALA A 36 20.28 -1.16 0.36
C ALA A 36 19.69 0.05 -0.38
N TYR A 37 18.37 0.07 -0.60
CA TYR A 37 17.70 1.05 -1.48
C TYR A 37 16.69 1.96 -0.77
N GLY A 38 16.42 1.74 0.52
CA GLY A 38 15.48 2.54 1.30
C GLY A 38 13.99 2.25 1.05
N TYR A 39 13.68 1.32 0.14
CA TYR A 39 12.32 0.84 -0.10
C TYR A 39 12.31 -0.64 -0.48
N ALA A 40 11.18 -1.31 -0.29
CA ALA A 40 10.91 -2.66 -0.79
C ALA A 40 9.39 -2.86 -0.94
N VAL A 41 8.98 -3.71 -1.88
CA VAL A 41 7.57 -4.08 -2.08
C VAL A 41 7.33 -5.49 -1.57
N PHE A 42 6.60 -5.61 -0.48
CA PHE A 42 6.22 -6.92 0.08
C PHE A 42 4.83 -7.35 -0.42
N SER A 43 4.70 -8.62 -0.80
CA SER A 43 3.41 -9.25 -1.16
C SER A 43 2.96 -10.23 -0.07
N ASP A 44 1.67 -10.59 -0.12
CA ASP A 44 1.08 -11.62 0.74
C ASP A 44 1.12 -11.30 2.24
N VAL A 45 1.28 -10.01 2.59
CA VAL A 45 1.33 -9.50 3.97
C VAL A 45 0.01 -9.76 4.72
N MET A 46 -1.09 -9.76 3.99
CA MET A 46 -2.44 -9.89 4.53
C MET A 46 -3.28 -10.77 3.60
N GLY A 47 -4.04 -11.69 4.17
CA GLY A 47 -5.01 -12.49 3.42
C GLY A 47 -6.12 -11.63 2.81
N LEU A 48 -6.64 -12.05 1.65
CA LEU A 48 -7.65 -11.28 0.91
C LEU A 48 -8.89 -10.94 1.75
N ASN A 49 -9.34 -11.87 2.59
CA ASN A 49 -10.46 -11.63 3.51
C ASN A 49 -10.21 -10.46 4.47
N LYS A 50 -9.00 -10.34 5.01
CA LYS A 50 -8.60 -9.25 5.90
C LYS A 50 -8.41 -7.93 5.17
N VAL A 51 -7.96 -7.98 3.92
CA VAL A 51 -7.92 -6.80 3.04
C VAL A 51 -9.33 -6.27 2.81
N GLU A 52 -10.29 -7.13 2.46
CA GLU A 52 -11.68 -6.72 2.27
C GLU A 52 -12.33 -6.21 3.56
N GLU A 53 -12.13 -6.88 4.70
CA GLU A 53 -12.60 -6.40 6.00
C GLU A 53 -12.03 -5.00 6.33
N SER A 54 -10.74 -4.77 6.07
CA SER A 54 -10.10 -3.46 6.31
C SER A 54 -10.65 -2.38 5.39
N LYS A 55 -10.93 -2.70 4.13
CA LYS A 55 -11.58 -1.77 3.18
C LYS A 55 -12.98 -1.38 3.64
N GLU A 56 -13.76 -2.35 4.10
CA GLU A 56 -15.11 -2.11 4.61
C GLU A 56 -15.10 -1.18 5.84
N LEU A 57 -14.20 -1.43 6.80
CA LEU A 57 -14.03 -0.57 7.97
C LEU A 57 -13.61 0.86 7.60
N LEU A 58 -12.69 1.01 6.65
CA LEU A 58 -12.28 2.32 6.16
C LEU A 58 -13.47 3.09 5.58
N TRP A 59 -14.29 2.43 4.77
CA TRP A 59 -15.48 3.06 4.20
C TRP A 59 -16.51 3.44 5.26
N GLN A 60 -16.80 2.56 6.22
CA GLN A 60 -17.70 2.87 7.32
C GLN A 60 -17.23 4.10 8.11
N PHE A 61 -15.92 4.19 8.37
CA PHE A 61 -15.33 5.37 8.99
C PHE A 61 -15.56 6.62 8.14
N LEU A 62 -15.22 6.59 6.85
CA LEU A 62 -15.36 7.75 5.95
C LEU A 62 -16.82 8.23 5.86
N GLU A 63 -17.77 7.31 5.78
CA GLU A 63 -19.21 7.59 5.69
C GLU A 63 -19.78 8.11 7.02
N SER A 64 -19.19 7.73 8.15
CA SER A 64 -19.60 8.20 9.48
C SER A 64 -19.13 9.61 9.82
N MET A 65 -18.19 10.17 9.06
CA MET A 65 -17.62 11.49 9.38
C MET A 65 -18.70 12.59 9.30
N PRO A 66 -18.66 13.62 10.15
CA PRO A 66 -19.55 14.76 10.03
C PRO A 66 -19.19 15.63 8.83
N ALA A 67 -20.15 16.41 8.34
CA ALA A 67 -19.87 17.45 7.34
C ALA A 67 -18.83 18.45 7.90
N PRO A 68 -17.90 18.96 7.08
CA PRO A 68 -17.81 18.79 5.62
C PRO A 68 -16.95 17.61 5.16
N TYR A 69 -16.53 16.69 6.04
CA TYR A 69 -15.54 15.66 5.74
C TYR A 69 -16.14 14.41 5.04
N ASN A 70 -17.46 14.23 5.11
CA ASN A 70 -18.22 13.14 4.44
C ASN A 70 -18.42 13.31 2.92
N ARG A 71 -17.52 14.02 2.24
CA ARG A 71 -17.58 14.22 0.78
C ARG A 71 -17.13 12.99 0.01
N ILE A 72 -16.25 12.18 0.60
CA ILE A 72 -15.77 10.94 -0.02
C ILE A 72 -16.80 9.84 0.24
N ARG A 73 -17.44 9.34 -0.82
CA ARG A 73 -18.44 8.27 -0.76
C ARG A 73 -18.03 7.10 -1.63
N ARG A 74 -18.36 5.88 -1.18
CA ARG A 74 -18.08 4.66 -1.94
C ARG A 74 -18.75 4.73 -3.32
N ASN A 75 -18.01 4.38 -4.36
CA ASN A 75 -18.45 4.42 -5.75
C ASN A 75 -18.86 5.82 -6.27
N GLN A 76 -18.51 6.89 -5.56
CA GLN A 76 -18.75 8.28 -5.99
C GLN A 76 -17.46 9.11 -5.87
N PRO A 77 -16.45 8.84 -6.73
CA PRO A 77 -15.15 9.53 -6.65
C PRO A 77 -15.17 11.02 -7.07
N TYR A 78 -16.28 11.52 -7.60
CA TYR A 78 -16.39 12.89 -8.16
C TYR A 78 -17.38 13.82 -7.41
N THR A 79 -17.86 13.43 -6.23
CA THR A 79 -18.69 14.29 -5.37
C THR A 79 -17.87 15.11 -4.39
#